data_AF-A0A1G2HSI9-F1
#
_entry.id   AF-A0A1G2HSI9-F1
#
_cell.length_a   1.000
_cell.length_b   1.000
_cell.length_c   1.000
_cell.angle_alpha   90.00
_cell.angle_beta   90.00
_cell.angle_gamma   90.00
#
_symmetry.space_group_name_H-M   'P 1'
#
loop_
_entity.id
_entity.type
_entity.pdbx_description
1 polymer ?
#
loop_
_entity_poly.entity_id
_entity_poly.type
_entity_poly.pdbx_seq_one_letter_code
_entity_poly.pdbx_strand_id
1 'polypeptide(L)'
;MNKKGESKLTIVITVFAILIILVLSFLFYYYAVKSMSFSRSETASLSGYADNAGRKESAGLRTNVIIFKPSEVLPQQQKEGYCFSTSVADPFRQDAFRCQVENEIFDPCFTTEEQGIVFCQINPLAPEAFLIKLEKPLPKASLLEFTQDNWAWFVKLEDKTYCSPFTGTRPFFSQDQIAYYGCKSNNIEEQIVLIGDLMIDDIWTANKAVLIKEKDNWAIKFLEQIKIDSVWQ
;
A
#
# COMPACT_ATOMS: atom_id res chain seq x y z
N MET A 1 -59.83 -41.24 -1.61
CA MET A 1 -58.96 -40.08 -1.87
C MET A 1 -59.31 -38.99 -0.86
N ASN A 2 -58.63 -38.94 0.30
CA ASN A 2 -58.86 -37.89 1.30
C ASN A 2 -57.87 -36.75 1.09
N LYS A 3 -58.38 -35.59 0.68
CA LYS A 3 -57.64 -34.32 0.66
C LYS A 3 -57.26 -33.98 2.10
N LYS A 4 -55.98 -34.11 2.44
CA LYS A 4 -55.40 -33.60 3.68
C LYS A 4 -55.44 -32.07 3.58
N GLY A 5 -56.40 -31.45 4.26
CA GLY A 5 -56.46 -29.99 4.38
C GLY A 5 -55.20 -29.51 5.11
N GLU A 6 -54.44 -28.62 4.50
CA GLU A 6 -53.30 -27.99 5.15
C GLU A 6 -53.74 -27.30 6.44
N SER A 7 -52.96 -27.49 7.51
CA SER A 7 -53.22 -26.83 8.79
C SER A 7 -53.16 -25.32 8.58
N LYS A 8 -54.15 -24.59 9.13
CA LYS A 8 -54.17 -23.11 9.10
C LYS A 8 -52.86 -22.48 9.56
N LEU A 9 -52.14 -23.16 10.46
CA LEU A 9 -50.84 -22.74 10.95
C LEU A 9 -49.75 -22.75 9.85
N THR A 10 -49.75 -23.77 8.99
CA THR A 10 -48.80 -23.88 7.87
C THR A 10 -48.99 -22.73 6.90
N ILE A 11 -50.24 -22.40 6.58
CA ILE A 11 -50.57 -21.28 5.67
C ILE A 11 -50.05 -19.95 6.25
N VAL A 12 -50.24 -19.71 7.55
CA VAL A 12 -49.76 -18.48 8.21
C VAL A 12 -48.23 -18.37 8.18
N ILE A 13 -47.52 -19.47 8.47
CA ILE A 13 -46.05 -19.50 8.44
C ILE A 13 -45.54 -19.23 7.01
N THR A 14 -46.13 -19.86 6.01
CA THR A 14 -45.73 -19.68 4.61
C THR A 14 -45.95 -18.24 4.14
N VAL A 15 -47.07 -17.62 4.50
CA VAL A 15 -47.34 -16.21 4.16
C VAL A 15 -46.33 -15.27 4.83
N PHE A 16 -45.99 -15.52 6.09
CA PHE A 16 -45.03 -14.69 6.83
C PHE A 16 -43.61 -14.82 6.25
N ALA A 17 -43.20 -16.03 5.89
CA ALA A 17 -41.91 -16.29 5.23
C ALA A 17 -41.80 -15.57 3.88
N ILE A 18 -42.85 -15.61 3.06
CA ILE A 18 -42.90 -14.91 1.77
C ILE A 18 -42.78 -13.39 1.98
N LEU A 19 -43.47 -12.82 2.97
CA LEU A 19 -43.38 -11.39 3.28
C LEU A 19 -41.96 -10.97 3.68
N ILE A 20 -41.28 -11.76 4.53
CA ILE A 20 -39.90 -11.46 4.93
C ILE A 20 -38.96 -11.48 3.72
N ILE A 21 -39.09 -12.50 2.85
CA ILE A 21 -38.25 -12.61 1.65
C ILE A 21 -38.46 -11.41 0.71
N LEU A 22 -39.71 -10.98 0.52
CA LEU A 22 -40.02 -9.80 -0.31
C LEU A 22 -39.43 -8.52 0.28
N VAL A 23 -39.51 -8.32 1.60
CA VAL A 23 -38.93 -7.14 2.27
C VAL A 23 -37.40 -7.14 2.15
N LEU A 24 -36.74 -8.28 2.38
CA LEU A 24 -35.29 -8.38 2.24
C LEU A 24 -34.82 -8.17 0.80
N SER A 25 -35.56 -8.70 -0.18
CA SER A 25 -35.28 -8.50 -1.61
C SER A 25 -35.43 -7.03 -2.00
N PHE A 26 -36.48 -6.36 -1.52
CA PHE A 26 -36.69 -4.93 -1.74
C PHE A 26 -35.58 -4.07 -1.12
N LEU A 27 -35.20 -4.36 0.13
CA LEU A 27 -34.09 -3.66 0.80
C LEU A 27 -32.78 -3.85 0.04
N PHE A 28 -32.45 -5.08 -0.36
CA PHE A 28 -31.26 -5.38 -1.15
C PHE A 28 -31.26 -4.60 -2.47
N TYR A 29 -32.37 -4.61 -3.21
CA TYR A 29 -32.51 -3.83 -4.45
C TYR A 29 -32.36 -2.32 -4.20
N TYR A 30 -33.00 -1.78 -3.16
CA TYR A 30 -32.91 -0.36 -2.82
C TYR A 30 -31.47 0.07 -2.51
N TYR A 31 -30.72 -0.72 -1.72
CA TYR A 31 -29.33 -0.41 -1.39
C TYR A 31 -28.37 -0.63 -2.58
N ALA A 32 -28.60 -1.65 -3.40
CA ALA A 32 -27.78 -1.93 -4.59
C ALA A 32 -27.99 -0.91 -5.73
N VAL A 33 -29.20 -0.37 -5.90
CA VAL A 33 -29.47 0.65 -6.93
C VAL A 33 -29.03 2.04 -6.48
N LYS A 34 -29.17 2.37 -5.18
CA LYS A 34 -28.75 3.67 -4.67
C LYS A 34 -27.23 3.88 -4.72
N SER A 35 -26.43 2.81 -4.66
CA SER A 35 -24.97 2.89 -4.85
C SER A 35 -24.55 3.19 -6.30
N MET A 36 -25.47 3.11 -7.28
CA MET A 36 -25.17 3.32 -8.70
C MET A 36 -25.60 4.70 -9.25
N SER A 37 -26.33 5.51 -8.47
CA SER A 37 -26.91 6.78 -8.95
C SER A 37 -26.19 8.07 -8.53
N PHE A 38 -25.02 8.00 -7.87
CA PHE A 38 -24.23 9.19 -7.51
C PHE A 38 -22.97 9.35 -8.37
N SER A 39 -23.17 9.52 -9.68
CA SER A 39 -22.20 10.15 -10.59
C SER A 39 -22.90 10.48 -11.89
N ARG A 40 -23.81 11.46 -11.85
CA ARG A 40 -24.27 12.13 -13.07
C ARG A 40 -23.82 13.58 -13.01
N SER A 41 -22.82 13.84 -13.85
CA SER A 41 -22.28 15.13 -14.23
C SER A 41 -23.39 16.14 -14.57
N GLU A 42 -23.39 17.28 -13.90
CA GLU A 42 -23.96 18.53 -14.42
C GLU A 42 -22.80 19.46 -14.75
N THR A 43 -22.46 19.51 -16.04
CA THR A 43 -21.65 20.58 -16.63
C THR A 43 -22.61 21.70 -17.01
N ALA A 44 -22.73 22.71 -16.14
CA ALA A 44 -23.33 23.99 -16.49
C ALA A 44 -22.21 25.01 -16.69
N SER A 45 -21.93 25.30 -17.96
CA SER A 45 -21.11 26.42 -18.40
C SER A 45 -21.81 27.74 -18.12
N LEU A 46 -21.15 28.67 -17.43
CA LEU A 46 -21.36 30.11 -17.67
C LEU A 46 -20.11 30.90 -17.32
N SER A 47 -19.61 31.56 -18.36
CA SER A 47 -18.55 32.55 -18.41
C SER A 47 -18.84 33.73 -17.47
N GLY A 48 -17.82 34.21 -16.76
CA GLY A 48 -17.82 35.59 -16.27
C GLY A 48 -16.84 35.90 -15.14
N TYR A 49 -15.82 36.67 -15.50
CA TYR A 49 -15.06 37.60 -14.66
C TYR A 49 -13.90 37.08 -13.79
N ALA A 50 -12.77 37.77 -14.02
CA ALA A 50 -11.47 37.60 -13.41
C ALA A 50 -11.46 37.92 -11.91
N ASP A 51 -10.66 37.18 -11.15
CA ASP A 51 -9.67 37.80 -10.27
C ASP A 51 -8.59 36.79 -9.84
N ASN A 52 -7.36 37.30 -9.78
CA ASN A 52 -6.14 36.59 -9.44
C ASN A 52 -6.17 36.05 -7.99
N ALA A 53 -6.14 34.74 -7.83
CA ALA A 53 -5.65 34.10 -6.60
C ALA A 53 -5.18 32.67 -6.91
N GLY A 54 -3.96 32.35 -6.47
CA GLY A 54 -3.20 31.16 -6.84
C GLY A 54 -4.00 29.85 -6.74
N ARG A 55 -4.14 29.17 -7.87
CA ARG A 55 -4.53 27.76 -7.92
C ARG A 55 -3.29 26.95 -8.28
N LYS A 56 -2.76 26.28 -7.26
CA LYS A 56 -1.73 25.25 -7.36
C LYS A 56 -2.17 24.26 -8.42
N GLU A 57 -1.36 24.18 -9.46
CA GLU A 57 -1.51 23.37 -10.66
C GLU A 57 -1.83 21.91 -10.31
N SER A 58 -2.79 21.35 -11.05
CA SER A 58 -3.25 19.96 -10.98
C SER A 58 -2.08 18.97 -10.90
N ALA A 59 -2.02 18.19 -9.83
CA ALA A 59 -1.10 17.07 -9.72
C ALA A 59 -1.45 15.99 -10.76
N GLY A 60 -0.57 15.82 -11.76
CA GLY A 60 -0.24 14.60 -12.50
C GLY A 60 -1.36 13.76 -13.15
N LEU A 61 -1.40 13.74 -14.49
CA LEU A 61 -2.12 12.73 -15.29
C LEU A 61 -1.48 11.32 -15.23
N ARG A 62 -0.34 11.17 -14.54
CA ARG A 62 0.47 9.94 -14.46
C ARG A 62 1.17 9.80 -13.12
N THR A 63 1.48 8.57 -12.71
CA THR A 63 2.34 8.31 -11.54
C THR A 63 3.77 8.72 -11.83
N ASN A 64 4.40 9.42 -10.88
CA ASN A 64 5.80 9.82 -10.99
C ASN A 64 6.73 8.66 -10.58
N VAL A 65 7.41 8.04 -11.56
CA VAL A 65 8.41 7.00 -11.30
C VAL A 65 9.78 7.66 -11.15
N ILE A 66 10.33 7.62 -9.94
CA ILE A 66 11.60 8.25 -9.59
C ILE A 66 12.67 7.18 -9.46
N ILE A 67 13.67 7.22 -10.34
CA ILE A 67 14.86 6.36 -10.21
C ILE A 67 15.71 6.92 -9.07
N PHE A 68 15.76 6.17 -7.97
CA PHE A 68 16.53 6.51 -6.80
C PHE A 68 18.01 6.24 -7.01
N LYS A 69 18.81 7.25 -6.69
CA LYS A 69 20.26 7.18 -6.57
C LYS A 69 20.68 7.81 -5.24
N PRO A 70 21.64 7.21 -4.51
CA PRO A 70 22.26 7.87 -3.36
C PRO A 70 22.71 9.29 -3.71
N SER A 71 22.57 10.21 -2.75
CA SER A 71 22.99 11.61 -2.91
C SER A 71 24.49 11.70 -3.16
N GLU A 72 24.90 12.63 -4.04
CA GLU A 72 26.32 12.98 -4.21
C GLU A 72 26.91 13.54 -2.92
N VAL A 73 26.10 14.29 -2.16
CA VAL A 73 26.45 14.76 -0.83
C VAL A 73 25.99 13.71 0.18
N LEU A 74 26.92 12.90 0.64
CA LEU A 74 26.68 11.87 1.64
C LEU A 74 26.60 12.48 3.06
N PRO A 75 25.85 11.87 3.99
CA PRO A 75 25.79 12.30 5.37
C PRO A 75 27.15 12.12 6.06
N GLN A 76 27.44 12.97 7.04
CA GLN A 76 28.69 12.89 7.80
C GLN A 76 28.70 11.76 8.82
N GLN A 77 27.52 11.29 9.27
CA GLN A 77 27.44 10.22 10.24
C GLN A 77 27.86 8.89 9.61
N GLN A 78 28.85 8.26 10.21
CA GLN A 78 29.37 6.96 9.80
C GLN A 78 29.36 5.99 10.98
N LYS A 79 28.95 4.76 10.72
CA LYS A 79 28.97 3.64 11.67
C LYS A 79 29.77 2.48 11.07
N GLU A 80 30.32 1.61 11.90
CA GLU A 80 30.95 0.37 11.44
C GLU A 80 29.92 -0.77 11.45
N GLY A 81 29.97 -1.66 10.46
CA GLY A 81 29.02 -2.76 10.35
C GLY A 81 29.28 -3.62 9.13
N TYR A 82 28.34 -4.52 8.81
CA TYR A 82 28.49 -5.40 7.65
C TYR A 82 27.13 -5.73 7.02
N CYS A 83 27.15 -6.02 5.72
CA CYS A 83 25.98 -6.51 5.00
C CYS A 83 26.06 -8.03 4.83
N PHE A 84 24.93 -8.71 5.02
CA PHE A 84 24.89 -10.18 5.08
C PHE A 84 23.97 -10.80 4.03
N SER A 85 23.14 -10.01 3.36
CA SER A 85 22.31 -10.45 2.23
C SER A 85 21.93 -9.26 1.34
N THR A 86 21.35 -9.53 0.17
CA THR A 86 20.64 -8.52 -0.63
C THR A 86 19.39 -8.03 0.12
N SER A 87 18.91 -6.83 -0.21
CA SER A 87 17.75 -6.23 0.43
C SER A 87 16.48 -7.07 0.24
N VAL A 88 15.63 -7.13 1.29
CA VAL A 88 14.27 -7.67 1.18
C VAL A 88 13.29 -6.60 0.68
N ALA A 89 13.60 -5.32 0.95
CA ALA A 89 12.78 -4.20 0.48
C ALA A 89 12.88 -4.02 -1.03
N ASP A 90 14.04 -4.32 -1.61
CA ASP A 90 14.25 -4.15 -3.05
C ASP A 90 15.13 -5.27 -3.61
N PRO A 91 14.56 -6.46 -3.83
CA PRO A 91 15.34 -7.63 -4.23
C PRO A 91 15.83 -7.57 -5.68
N PHE A 92 15.31 -6.64 -6.51
CA PHE A 92 15.74 -6.48 -7.91
C PHE A 92 16.90 -5.49 -8.07
N ARG A 93 17.16 -4.64 -7.06
CA ARG A 93 18.29 -3.71 -7.03
C ARG A 93 19.57 -4.42 -6.55
N GLN A 94 20.52 -4.61 -7.47
CA GLN A 94 21.81 -5.25 -7.17
C GLN A 94 22.70 -4.42 -6.23
N ASP A 95 22.42 -3.13 -6.11
CA ASP A 95 23.09 -2.22 -5.20
C ASP A 95 22.42 -2.13 -3.81
N ALA A 96 21.30 -2.83 -3.58
CA ALA A 96 20.56 -2.80 -2.33
C ALA A 96 20.86 -4.02 -1.43
N PHE A 97 21.23 -3.74 -0.19
CA PHE A 97 21.71 -4.72 0.78
C PHE A 97 20.99 -4.61 2.12
N ARG A 98 20.96 -5.74 2.82
CA ARG A 98 20.54 -5.83 4.22
C ARG A 98 21.80 -5.83 5.09
N CYS A 99 21.90 -4.81 5.94
CA CYS A 99 23.10 -4.56 6.73
C CYS A 99 22.81 -4.50 8.22
N GLN A 100 23.83 -4.76 9.02
CA GLN A 100 23.76 -4.79 10.46
C GLN A 100 24.83 -3.88 11.05
N VAL A 101 24.43 -3.05 12.01
CA VAL A 101 25.32 -2.32 12.90
C VAL A 101 24.95 -2.76 14.31
N GLU A 102 25.92 -3.26 15.07
CA GLU A 102 25.68 -3.84 16.39
C GLU A 102 24.56 -4.91 16.36
N ASN A 103 23.39 -4.61 16.94
CA ASN A 103 22.22 -5.50 16.99
C ASN A 103 21.02 -4.97 16.17
N GLU A 104 21.22 -3.94 15.36
CA GLU A 104 20.17 -3.32 14.55
C GLU A 104 20.36 -3.65 13.07
N ILE A 105 19.25 -3.99 12.41
CA ILE A 105 19.23 -4.32 10.98
C ILE A 105 18.66 -3.14 10.21
N PHE A 106 19.38 -2.75 9.16
CA PHE A 106 19.00 -1.71 8.22
C PHE A 106 18.77 -2.33 6.84
N ASP A 107 17.58 -2.11 6.30
CA ASP A 107 17.12 -2.68 5.03
C ASP A 107 16.11 -1.71 4.40
N PRO A 108 16.37 -1.14 3.21
CA PRO A 108 17.57 -1.28 2.38
C PRO A 108 18.74 -0.36 2.80
N CYS A 109 19.96 -0.77 2.45
CA CYS A 109 21.16 0.05 2.38
C CYS A 109 21.76 -0.05 0.97
N PHE A 110 22.14 1.07 0.36
CA PHE A 110 22.57 1.13 -1.03
C PHE A 110 24.08 1.35 -1.18
N THR A 111 24.73 0.75 -2.18
CA THR A 111 26.15 1.04 -2.45
C THR A 111 26.36 2.49 -2.86
N THR A 112 27.50 3.05 -2.47
CA THR A 112 27.96 4.36 -2.94
C THR A 112 29.07 4.19 -3.99
N GLU A 113 29.56 5.29 -4.53
CA GLU A 113 30.75 5.29 -5.40
C GLU A 113 32.04 4.92 -4.63
N GLU A 114 32.04 5.09 -3.30
CA GLU A 114 33.17 4.74 -2.45
C GLU A 114 33.11 3.26 -2.05
N GLN A 115 34.15 2.51 -2.40
CA GLN A 115 34.24 1.09 -2.08
C GLN A 115 34.24 0.87 -0.57
N GLY A 116 33.47 -0.12 -0.11
CA GLY A 116 33.39 -0.43 1.31
C GLY A 116 32.44 0.49 2.09
N ILE A 117 31.65 1.33 1.42
CA ILE A 117 30.64 2.18 2.04
C ILE A 117 29.25 1.89 1.46
N VAL A 118 28.25 1.84 2.34
CA VAL A 118 26.83 1.82 1.97
C VAL A 118 26.06 2.94 2.67
N PHE A 119 24.99 3.39 2.02
CA PHE A 119 24.11 4.46 2.46
C PHE A 119 22.77 3.89 2.92
N CYS A 120 22.41 4.09 4.19
CA CYS A 120 21.30 3.44 4.88
C CYS A 120 20.26 4.46 5.38
N GLN A 121 19.09 3.95 5.79
CA GLN A 121 17.95 4.74 6.29
C GLN A 121 17.53 5.84 5.31
N ILE A 122 17.49 5.48 4.04
CA ILE A 122 17.00 6.36 3.00
C ILE A 122 15.49 6.40 3.17
N ASN A 123 15.01 7.35 3.95
CA ASN A 123 13.60 7.67 4.01
C ASN A 123 13.47 9.05 3.37
N PRO A 124 12.78 9.22 2.23
CA PRO A 124 12.62 10.54 1.63
C PRO A 124 11.83 11.51 2.53
N LEU A 125 11.31 11.05 3.68
CA LEU A 125 10.62 11.83 4.70
C LEU A 125 11.45 12.14 5.94
N ALA A 126 12.62 11.52 6.10
CA ALA A 126 13.45 11.72 7.29
C ALA A 126 14.93 11.88 6.89
N PRO A 127 15.63 12.91 7.40
CA PRO A 127 17.03 13.18 7.06
C PRO A 127 18.03 12.27 7.80
N GLU A 128 17.56 11.21 8.46
CA GLU A 128 18.37 10.37 9.37
C GLU A 128 19.27 9.37 8.64
N ALA A 129 19.45 9.55 7.33
CA ALA A 129 20.31 8.69 6.56
C ALA A 129 21.76 8.76 7.05
N PHE A 130 22.46 7.63 7.04
CA PHE A 130 23.84 7.52 7.52
C PHE A 130 24.64 6.54 6.66
N LEU A 131 25.96 6.58 6.81
CA LEU A 131 26.87 5.66 6.13
C LEU A 131 27.26 4.50 7.03
N ILE A 132 27.37 3.30 6.46
CA ILE A 132 28.06 2.17 7.09
C ILE A 132 29.39 1.96 6.38
N LYS A 133 30.47 1.99 7.16
CA LYS A 133 31.78 1.47 6.76
C LYS A 133 31.78 -0.04 6.94
N LEU A 134 32.00 -0.76 5.85
CA LEU A 134 31.92 -2.21 5.84
C LEU A 134 33.15 -2.87 6.47
N GLU A 135 32.92 -3.71 7.47
CA GLU A 135 33.93 -4.59 8.08
C GLU A 135 34.23 -5.83 7.23
N LYS A 136 33.32 -6.15 6.30
CA LYS A 136 33.37 -7.32 5.42
C LYS A 136 32.96 -6.91 4.00
N PRO A 137 33.47 -7.58 2.96
CA PRO A 137 33.00 -7.34 1.59
C PRO A 137 31.50 -7.59 1.48
N LEU A 138 30.84 -6.87 0.57
CA LEU A 138 29.43 -7.08 0.27
C LEU A 138 29.18 -8.53 -0.17
N PRO A 139 28.04 -9.12 0.22
CA PRO A 139 27.65 -10.42 -0.32
C PRO A 139 27.47 -10.31 -1.84
N LYS A 140 27.71 -11.41 -2.55
CA LYS A 140 27.42 -11.44 -3.99
C LYS A 140 25.93 -11.18 -4.20
N ALA A 141 25.59 -10.25 -5.09
CA ALA A 141 24.21 -10.02 -5.47
C ALA A 141 23.61 -11.34 -5.99
N SER A 142 22.45 -11.72 -5.45
CA SER A 142 21.65 -12.78 -6.03
C SER A 142 21.07 -12.24 -7.33
N LEU A 143 21.51 -12.77 -8.47
CA LEU A 143 20.83 -12.54 -9.75
C LEU A 143 19.49 -13.27 -9.67
N LEU A 144 18.47 -12.62 -9.13
CA LEU A 144 17.11 -13.10 -9.36
C LEU A 144 16.86 -12.93 -10.86
N GLU A 145 16.52 -14.03 -11.54
CA GLU A 145 16.19 -14.03 -12.98
C GLU A 145 14.93 -13.22 -13.30
N PHE A 146 14.22 -12.73 -12.27
CA PHE A 146 13.04 -11.91 -12.39
C PHE A 146 13.24 -10.56 -11.72
N THR A 147 13.16 -9.50 -12.52
CA THR A 147 12.86 -8.15 -12.05
C THR A 147 11.36 -8.03 -11.89
N GLN A 148 10.86 -7.79 -10.67
CA GLN A 148 9.48 -7.32 -10.49
C GLN A 148 9.45 -5.84 -10.87
N ASP A 149 8.90 -5.52 -12.04
CA ASP A 149 8.76 -4.14 -12.52
C ASP A 149 7.69 -3.36 -11.75
N ASN A 150 6.82 -4.08 -11.03
CA ASN A 150 5.72 -3.58 -10.22
C ASN A 150 6.05 -3.46 -8.73
N TRP A 151 7.32 -3.25 -8.40
CA TRP A 151 7.81 -3.09 -7.04
C TRP A 151 8.57 -1.77 -6.87
N ALA A 152 8.58 -1.22 -5.66
CA ALA A 152 9.26 0.01 -5.31
C ALA A 152 9.74 -0.06 -3.87
N TRP A 153 10.91 0.48 -3.55
CA TRP A 153 11.38 0.51 -2.15
C TRP A 153 10.70 1.62 -1.34
N PHE A 154 10.06 2.58 -2.00
CA PHE A 154 9.20 3.59 -1.39
C PHE A 154 8.02 3.97 -2.27
N VAL A 155 6.88 4.25 -1.65
CA VAL A 155 5.63 4.60 -2.35
C VAL A 155 4.98 5.78 -1.63
N LYS A 156 4.46 6.73 -2.42
CA LYS A 156 3.61 7.83 -1.95
C LYS A 156 2.27 7.76 -2.65
N LEU A 157 1.21 7.65 -1.86
CA LEU A 157 -0.16 7.58 -2.33
C LEU A 157 -0.72 8.98 -2.64
N GLU A 158 -1.81 9.04 -3.40
CA GLU A 158 -2.49 10.30 -3.74
C GLU A 158 -2.93 11.09 -2.49
N ASP A 159 -3.35 10.37 -1.44
CA ASP A 159 -3.71 10.92 -0.12
C ASP A 159 -2.50 11.38 0.73
N LYS A 160 -1.29 11.33 0.16
CA LYS A 160 -0.01 11.69 0.77
C LYS A 160 0.45 10.77 1.90
N THR A 161 -0.19 9.61 2.04
CA THR A 161 0.34 8.49 2.83
C THR A 161 1.59 7.93 2.16
N TYR A 162 2.57 7.55 2.98
CA TYR A 162 3.82 6.95 2.52
C TYR A 162 3.95 5.52 3.00
N CYS A 163 4.45 4.66 2.13
CA CYS A 163 4.59 3.24 2.37
C CYS A 163 5.98 2.75 1.96
N SER A 164 6.47 1.76 2.71
CA SER A 164 7.71 1.05 2.39
C SER A 164 7.46 -0.46 2.50
N PRO A 165 8.19 -1.29 1.75
CA PRO A 165 8.10 -2.74 1.84
C PRO A 165 8.34 -3.25 3.26
N PHE A 166 7.67 -4.35 3.61
CA PHE A 166 8.03 -5.11 4.80
C PHE A 166 9.34 -5.87 4.56
N THR A 167 10.32 -5.61 5.42
CA THR A 167 11.65 -6.26 5.44
C THR A 167 11.73 -7.42 6.44
N GLY A 168 10.60 -7.79 7.03
CA GLY A 168 10.46 -8.88 8.00
C GLY A 168 9.14 -9.63 7.84
N THR A 169 8.55 -10.06 8.95
CA THR A 169 7.27 -10.78 8.95
C THR A 169 6.16 -9.93 8.32
N ARG A 170 5.53 -10.46 7.27
CA ARG A 170 4.43 -9.81 6.56
C ARG A 170 3.09 -10.16 7.19
N PRO A 171 2.17 -9.20 7.36
CA PRO A 171 0.79 -9.50 7.72
C PRO A 171 0.10 -10.36 6.66
N PHE A 172 -0.65 -11.38 7.11
CA PHE A 172 -1.51 -12.21 6.28
C PHE A 172 -2.95 -12.16 6.83
N PHE A 173 -3.95 -12.08 5.96
CA PHE A 173 -5.35 -11.87 6.38
C PHE A 173 -6.30 -12.99 5.95
N SER A 174 -6.04 -13.63 4.82
CA SER A 174 -6.79 -14.78 4.29
C SER A 174 -5.95 -15.46 3.18
N GLN A 175 -6.48 -16.51 2.54
CA GLN A 175 -5.79 -17.18 1.43
C GLN A 175 -5.48 -16.14 0.33
N ASP A 176 -4.19 -15.92 0.08
CA ASP A 176 -3.60 -15.00 -0.89
C ASP A 176 -3.68 -13.49 -0.62
N GLN A 177 -4.11 -13.06 0.57
CA GLN A 177 -4.05 -11.65 0.99
C GLN A 177 -2.84 -11.37 1.87
N ILE A 178 -1.71 -11.09 1.22
CA ILE A 178 -0.45 -10.70 1.88
C ILE A 178 -0.25 -9.19 1.73
N ALA A 179 0.09 -8.52 2.83
CA ALA A 179 0.56 -7.15 2.77
C ALA A 179 2.05 -7.11 2.45
N TYR A 180 2.41 -6.44 1.35
CA TYR A 180 3.80 -6.26 0.96
C TYR A 180 4.40 -4.96 1.47
N TYR A 181 3.55 -3.93 1.71
CA TYR A 181 3.99 -2.62 2.19
C TYR A 181 3.29 -2.25 3.50
N GLY A 182 4.06 -1.69 4.42
CA GLY A 182 3.56 -0.99 5.60
C GLY A 182 3.57 0.52 5.33
N CYS A 183 2.51 1.20 5.73
CA CYS A 183 2.36 2.63 5.52
C CYS A 183 2.37 3.39 6.86
N LYS A 184 2.89 4.62 6.84
CA LYS A 184 2.86 5.51 8.00
C LYS A 184 1.40 5.85 8.33
N SER A 185 0.99 5.48 9.55
CA SER A 185 -0.31 5.86 10.11
C SER A 185 -0.14 6.99 11.11
N ASN A 186 -1.07 7.94 11.11
CA ASN A 186 -1.17 8.96 12.16
C ASN A 186 -2.02 8.49 13.35
N ASN A 187 -2.69 7.34 13.21
CA ASN A 187 -3.54 6.75 14.24
C ASN A 187 -2.86 5.50 14.80
N ILE A 188 -2.54 5.51 16.09
CA ILE A 188 -1.83 4.42 16.78
C ILE A 188 -2.65 3.12 16.87
N GLU A 189 -3.96 3.18 16.70
CA GLU A 189 -4.86 2.02 16.73
C GLU A 189 -5.06 1.39 15.35
N GLU A 190 -4.57 2.07 14.30
CA GLU A 190 -4.76 1.66 12.91
C GLU A 190 -3.41 1.42 12.24
N GLN A 191 -3.29 0.27 11.58
CA GLN A 191 -2.15 -0.04 10.72
C GLN A 191 -2.61 0.12 9.27
N ILE A 192 -1.91 0.92 8.48
CA ILE A 192 -2.19 1.05 7.04
C ILE A 192 -1.21 0.15 6.28
N VAL A 193 -1.71 -0.64 5.33
CA VAL A 193 -0.89 -1.53 4.50
C VAL A 193 -1.34 -1.51 3.04
N LEU A 194 -0.45 -1.93 2.13
CA LEU A 194 -0.82 -2.26 0.75
C LEU A 194 -0.82 -3.78 0.58
N ILE A 195 -1.96 -4.31 0.13
CA ILE A 195 -2.20 -5.75 -0.09
C ILE A 195 -1.96 -6.08 -1.57
N GLY A 196 -1.20 -7.14 -1.81
CA GLY A 196 -0.85 -7.56 -3.17
C GLY A 196 0.12 -6.60 -3.86
N ASP A 197 0.40 -6.89 -5.12
CA ASP A 197 1.35 -6.12 -5.92
C ASP A 197 0.83 -4.72 -6.28
N LEU A 198 1.73 -3.83 -6.66
CA LEU A 198 1.35 -2.55 -7.27
C LEU A 198 0.80 -2.83 -8.68
N MET A 199 -0.29 -2.16 -9.04
CA MET A 199 -0.92 -2.29 -10.36
C MET A 199 -0.37 -1.19 -11.26
N ILE A 200 0.44 -1.57 -12.26
CA ILE A 200 1.07 -0.65 -13.22
C ILE A 200 0.08 -0.26 -14.33
N ASP A 201 -0.04 1.04 -14.59
CA ASP A 201 -0.68 1.65 -15.76
C ASP A 201 -0.08 3.08 -15.95
N ASP A 202 -0.68 3.94 -16.77
CA ASP A 202 -0.38 5.38 -16.81
C ASP A 202 -0.47 6.00 -15.40
N ILE A 203 -1.44 5.54 -14.60
CA ILE A 203 -1.58 5.86 -13.18
C ILE A 203 -1.53 4.55 -12.39
N TRP A 204 -0.45 4.34 -11.65
CA TRP A 204 -0.30 3.17 -10.81
C TRP A 204 -1.33 3.21 -9.68
N THR A 205 -1.82 2.03 -9.29
CA THR A 205 -2.75 1.89 -8.18
C THR A 205 -2.30 0.80 -7.21
N ALA A 206 -2.82 0.81 -6.00
CA ALA A 206 -2.62 -0.24 -5.00
C ALA A 206 -3.91 -0.50 -4.22
N ASN A 207 -4.03 -1.70 -3.65
CA ASN A 207 -5.10 -2.02 -2.70
C ASN A 207 -4.66 -1.61 -1.30
N LYS A 208 -5.14 -0.45 -0.83
CA LYS A 208 -4.86 0.09 0.50
C LYS A 208 -5.86 -0.47 1.50
N ALA A 209 -5.34 -1.08 2.56
CA ALA A 209 -6.16 -1.56 3.68
C ALA A 209 -5.82 -0.79 4.96
N VAL A 210 -6.86 -0.47 5.73
CA VAL A 210 -6.75 -0.01 7.12
C VAL A 210 -7.11 -1.18 8.00
N LEU A 211 -6.16 -1.56 8.85
CA LEU A 211 -6.28 -2.67 9.77
C LEU A 211 -6.51 -2.15 11.18
N ILE A 212 -7.36 -2.83 11.91
CA ILE A 212 -7.56 -2.63 13.35
C ILE A 212 -7.21 -3.91 14.08
N LYS A 213 -6.75 -3.75 15.32
CA LYS A 213 -6.46 -4.88 16.18
C LYS A 213 -7.72 -5.32 16.92
N GLU A 214 -8.25 -6.49 16.58
CA GLU A 214 -9.35 -7.14 17.28
C GLU A 214 -8.79 -8.24 18.18
N LYS A 215 -8.67 -7.93 19.48
CA LYS A 215 -8.00 -8.79 20.47
C LYS A 215 -6.54 -9.07 20.06
N ASP A 216 -6.25 -10.30 19.61
CA ASP A 216 -4.93 -10.76 19.20
C ASP A 216 -4.77 -10.86 17.67
N ASN A 217 -5.81 -10.55 16.89
CA ASN A 217 -5.81 -10.67 15.44
C ASN A 217 -5.97 -9.30 14.76
N TRP A 218 -5.39 -9.15 13.58
CA TRP A 218 -5.65 -8.00 12.72
C TRP A 218 -6.88 -8.27 11.86
N ALA A 219 -7.80 -7.31 11.83
CA ALA A 219 -8.97 -7.33 10.96
C ALA A 219 -8.91 -6.16 9.98
N ILE A 220 -9.36 -6.40 8.74
CA ILE A 220 -9.49 -5.34 7.74
C ILE A 220 -10.74 -4.52 8.10
N LYS A 221 -10.55 -3.27 8.53
CA LYS A 221 -11.62 -2.31 8.77
C LYS A 221 -12.13 -1.72 7.46
N PHE A 222 -11.21 -1.46 6.54
CA PHE A 222 -11.48 -0.79 5.27
C PHE A 222 -10.48 -1.23 4.21
N LEU A 223 -10.95 -1.39 2.97
CA LEU A 223 -10.16 -1.74 1.80
C LEU A 223 -10.62 -0.88 0.62
N GLU A 224 -9.68 -0.20 -0.03
CA GLU A 224 -9.94 0.57 -1.23
C GLU A 224 -8.81 0.43 -2.24
N GLN A 225 -9.11 0.65 -3.52
CA GLN A 225 -8.08 0.93 -4.51
C GLN A 225 -7.74 2.41 -4.45
N ILE A 226 -6.45 2.73 -4.37
CA ILE A 226 -5.96 4.11 -4.32
C ILE A 226 -4.90 4.33 -5.40
N LYS A 227 -4.86 5.55 -5.94
CA LYS A 227 -3.82 5.97 -6.88
C LYS A 227 -2.51 6.24 -6.16
N ILE A 228 -1.41 6.01 -6.89
CA ILE A 228 -0.06 6.28 -6.43
C ILE A 228 0.43 7.58 -7.06
N ASP A 229 0.82 8.54 -6.23
CA ASP A 229 1.40 9.84 -6.62
C ASP A 229 2.82 9.64 -7.14
N SER A 230 3.63 8.87 -6.41
CA SER A 230 5.03 8.63 -6.75
C SER A 230 5.53 7.27 -6.25
N VAL A 231 6.45 6.68 -6.99
CA VAL A 231 7.23 5.51 -6.58
C VAL A 231 8.71 5.80 -6.70
N TRP A 232 9.50 5.21 -5.80
CA TRP A 232 10.96 5.24 -5.86
C TRP A 232 11.47 3.83 -6.14
N GLN A 233 12.21 3.68 -7.24
CA GLN A 233 12.79 2.43 -7.71
C GLN A 233 14.31 2.53 -7.78
#